data_AF-A0A7V2QEE3-F1
#
_entry.id   AF-A0A7V2QEE3-F1
#
_cell.length_a   1.000
_cell.length_b   1.000
_cell.length_c   1.000
_cell.angle_alpha   90.00
_cell.angle_beta   90.00
_cell.angle_gamma   90.00
#
_symmetry.space_group_name_H-M   'P 1'
#
loop_
_entity.id
_entity.type
_entity.pdbx_description
1 polymer ?
#
loop_
_entity_poly.entity_id
_entity_poly.type
_entity_poly.pdbx_seq_one_letter_code
_entity_poly.pdbx_strand_id
1 'polypeptide(L)' 'MTNLLGVAVVQMQVVPWDAEKTLERMEQRLQHIRQVFPWVSLVCFPELCPTGVSPLTPHPPGYAWDATAEVIPGPLTERL' A
#
# COMPACT_ATOMS: atom_id res chain seq x y z
N MET A 1 -0.52 -26.78 -19.60
CA MET A 1 -0.14 -25.60 -18.78
C MET A 1 -1.06 -24.48 -19.21
N THR A 2 -2.21 -24.29 -18.56
CA THR A 2 -3.29 -23.47 -19.14
C THR A 2 -3.86 -22.38 -18.24
N ASN A 3 -3.34 -22.16 -17.03
CA ASN A 3 -3.65 -20.97 -16.22
C ASN A 3 -2.35 -20.49 -15.54
N LEU A 4 -1.69 -19.50 -16.15
CA LEU A 4 -0.56 -18.81 -15.51
C LEU A 4 -1.11 -17.67 -14.66
N LEU A 5 -0.64 -17.55 -13.41
CA LEU A 5 -0.94 -16.43 -12.54
C LEU A 5 0.16 -15.38 -12.66
N GLY A 6 -0.15 -14.23 -13.25
CA GLY A 6 0.76 -13.09 -13.26
C GLY A 6 0.80 -12.42 -11.88
N VAL A 7 1.99 -12.26 -11.30
CA VAL A 7 2.18 -11.65 -9.99
C VAL A 7 3.15 -10.48 -10.10
N ALA A 8 2.80 -9.33 -9.52
CA ALA A 8 3.69 -8.20 -9.32
C ALA A 8 3.94 -7.98 -7.83
N VAL A 9 5.22 -7.95 -7.43
CA VAL A 9 5.62 -7.62 -6.06
C VAL A 9 6.20 -6.20 -6.07
N VAL A 10 5.60 -5.30 -5.30
CA VAL A 10 5.95 -3.88 -5.32
C VAL A 10 6.99 -3.58 -4.26
N GLN A 11 8.10 -2.98 -4.66
CA GLN A 11 9.00 -2.28 -3.76
C GLN A 11 8.70 -0.78 -3.80
N MET A 12 8.18 -0.24 -2.70
CA MET A 12 7.75 1.16 -2.62
C MET A 12 8.23 1.81 -1.33
N GLN A 13 8.64 3.07 -1.41
CA GLN A 13 8.81 3.93 -0.23
C GLN A 13 7.48 4.58 0.14
N VAL A 14 7.14 4.52 1.43
CA VAL A 14 6.01 5.25 2.00
C VAL A 14 6.24 6.76 1.98
N VAL A 15 5.18 7.54 2.14
CA VAL A 15 5.30 8.95 2.53
C VAL A 15 5.41 8.98 4.05
N PRO A 16 6.52 9.49 4.63
CA PRO A 16 6.78 9.34 6.05
C PRO A 16 5.65 9.89 6.92
N TRP A 17 5.07 9.00 7.73
CA TRP A 17 4.01 9.29 8.70
C TRP A 17 2.71 9.86 8.11
N ASP A 18 2.49 9.66 6.80
CA ASP A 18 1.32 10.14 6.07
C ASP A 18 0.65 8.95 5.36
N ALA A 19 -0.32 8.34 6.05
CA ALA A 19 -1.04 7.17 5.54
C ALA A 19 -1.80 7.48 4.26
N GLU A 20 -2.54 8.60 4.21
CA GLU A 20 -3.36 8.96 3.06
C GLU A 20 -2.51 9.19 1.81
N LYS A 21 -1.43 9.99 1.89
CA LYS A 21 -0.53 10.15 0.72
C LYS A 21 0.19 8.86 0.34
N THR A 22 0.40 7.95 1.30
CA THR A 22 0.96 6.64 0.98
C THR A 22 -0.05 5.78 0.22
N LEU A 23 -1.32 5.79 0.61
CA LEU A 23 -2.41 5.13 -0.11
C LEU A 23 -2.59 5.69 -1.53
N GLU A 24 -2.60 7.01 -1.70
CA GLU A 24 -2.62 7.65 -3.03
C GLU A 24 -1.47 7.14 -3.91
N ARG A 25 -0.25 6.99 -3.34
CA ARG A 25 0.90 6.44 -4.05
C ARG A 25 0.72 4.95 -4.38
N MET A 26 0.13 4.17 -3.48
CA MET A 26 -0.22 2.76 -3.74
C MET A 26 -1.19 2.64 -4.93
N GLU A 27 -2.24 3.45 -4.96
CA GLU A 27 -3.22 3.49 -6.05
C GLU A 27 -2.56 3.86 -7.38
N GLN A 28 -1.70 4.88 -7.39
CA GLN A 28 -0.95 5.27 -8.60
C GLN A 28 -0.08 4.11 -9.12
N ARG A 29 0.57 3.35 -8.22
CA ARG A 29 1.36 2.17 -8.61
C ARG A 29 0.48 1.04 -9.13
N LEU A 30 -0.66 0.77 -8.50
CA LEU A 30 -1.61 -0.23 -8.95
C LEU A 30 -2.15 0.10 -10.36
N GLN A 31 -2.54 1.36 -10.60
CA GLN A 31 -3.01 1.82 -11.91
C GLN A 31 -1.93 1.69 -12.98
N HIS A 32 -0.68 2.04 -12.64
CA HIS A 32 0.44 1.88 -13.56
C HIS A 32 0.69 0.40 -13.92
N ILE A 33 0.69 -0.49 -12.92
CA ILE A 33 0.86 -1.94 -13.15
C ILE A 33 -0.26 -2.47 -14.04
N ARG A 34 -1.51 -2.09 -13.78
CA ARG A 34 -2.68 -2.48 -14.58
C ARG A 34 -2.56 -2.03 -16.04
N GLN A 35 -2.00 -0.85 -16.30
CA GLN A 35 -1.81 -0.31 -17.65
C GLN A 35 -0.65 -0.96 -18.40
N VAL A 36 0.48 -1.19 -17.73
CA VAL A 36 1.73 -1.66 -18.38
C VAL A 36 1.81 -3.19 -18.44
N PHE A 37 1.24 -3.89 -17.45
CA PHE A 37 1.29 -5.34 -17.32
C PHE A 37 -0.12 -5.95 -17.19
N PRO A 38 -0.95 -5.89 -18.25
CA PRO A 38 -2.35 -6.33 -18.19
C PRO A 38 -2.54 -7.83 -17.90
N TRP A 39 -1.46 -8.62 -17.95
CA TRP A 39 -1.44 -10.05 -17.60
C TRP A 39 -1.24 -10.31 -16.10
N VAL A 40 -0.96 -9.28 -15.29
CA VAL A 40 -0.85 -9.40 -13.83
C VAL A 40 -2.25 -9.53 -13.21
N SER A 41 -2.44 -10.54 -12.36
CA SER A 41 -3.71 -10.81 -11.67
C SER A 41 -3.60 -10.70 -10.15
N LEU A 42 -2.39 -10.54 -9.61
CA LEU A 42 -2.13 -10.32 -8.19
C LEU A 42 -1.03 -9.27 -8.01
N VAL A 43 -1.29 -8.28 -7.16
CA VAL A 43 -0.30 -7.26 -6.76
C VAL A 43 -0.09 -7.35 -5.26
N CYS A 44 1.16 -7.49 -4.83
CA CYS A 44 1.53 -7.55 -3.42
C CYS A 44 2.32 -6.29 -3.04
N PHE A 45 1.89 -5.61 -1.98
CA PHE A 45 2.60 -4.48 -1.38
C PHE A 45 3.34 -4.91 -0.09
N PRO A 46 4.38 -4.16 0.33
CA PRO A 46 5.10 -4.46 1.55
C PRO A 46 4.23 -4.38 2.80
N GLU A 47 4.62 -5.10 3.85
CA GLU A 47 4.02 -5.00 5.17
C GLU A 47 4.05 -3.55 5.68
N LEU A 48 3.01 -3.17 6.43
CA LEU A 48 2.81 -1.83 7.01
C LEU A 48 2.74 -0.69 5.99
N CYS A 49 2.85 -0.95 4.69
CA CYS A 49 2.88 0.10 3.68
C CYS A 49 1.65 1.04 3.75
N PRO A 50 0.40 0.56 3.94
CA PRO A 50 -0.77 1.44 4.08
C PRO A 50 -0.69 2.46 5.22
N THR A 51 0.08 2.17 6.27
CA THR A 51 0.14 2.99 7.49
C THR A 51 0.99 4.26 7.32
N GLY A 52 1.82 4.33 6.27
CA GLY A 52 2.81 5.40 6.12
C GLY A 52 3.96 5.39 7.14
N VAL A 53 4.01 4.40 8.04
CA VAL A 53 5.02 4.33 9.11
C VAL A 53 6.43 4.29 8.54
N SER A 54 7.29 5.19 9.03
CA SER A 54 8.66 5.36 8.54
C SER A 54 9.66 5.31 9.70
N PRO A 55 10.01 4.10 10.17
CA PRO A 55 10.72 3.90 11.45
C PRO A 55 12.15 4.47 11.47
N LEU A 56 12.70 4.80 10.29
CA LEU A 56 14.03 5.39 10.16
C LEU A 56 14.01 6.93 10.20
N THR A 57 12.84 7.55 10.37
CA THR A 57 12.69 9.01 10.46
C THR A 57 12.12 9.41 11.82
N PRO A 58 12.33 10.65 12.28
CA PRO A 58 11.76 11.10 13.55
C PRO A 58 10.24 10.99 13.57
N HIS A 59 9.71 10.48 14.66
CA HIS A 59 8.28 10.35 14.89
C HIS A 59 7.61 11.72 15.03
N PRO A 60 6.41 11.94 14.46
CA PRO A 60 5.67 13.17 14.70
C PRO A 60 5.31 13.33 16.18
N PRO A 61 5.36 14.55 16.75
CA PRO A 61 4.96 14.78 18.13
C PRO A 61 3.52 14.30 18.38
N GLY A 62 3.32 13.49 19.41
CA GLY A 62 2.00 12.99 19.81
C GLY A 62 1.42 11.88 18.93
N TYR A 63 2.18 11.33 17.97
CA TYR A 63 1.72 10.18 17.18
C TYR A 63 1.58 8.95 18.09
N ALA A 64 0.40 8.33 18.07
CA ALA A 64 0.11 7.12 18.83
C ALA A 64 0.43 5.86 18.01
N TRP A 65 0.74 4.75 18.67
CA TRP A 65 1.11 3.50 17.98
C TRP A 65 -0.02 2.95 17.08
N ASP A 66 -1.27 3.26 17.41
CA ASP A 66 -2.50 2.87 16.74
C ASP A 66 -3.13 4.03 15.93
N ALA A 67 -2.40 5.13 15.71
CA ALA A 67 -2.92 6.32 15.02
C ALA A 67 -3.39 6.07 13.57
N THR A 68 -2.99 4.94 12.97
CA THR A 68 -3.38 4.52 11.62
C THR A 68 -4.03 3.12 11.62
N ALA A 69 -4.49 2.66 12.79
CA ALA A 69 -5.23 1.42 12.88
C ALA A 69 -6.60 1.56 12.19
N GLU A 70 -6.94 0.57 11.36
CA GLU A 70 -8.19 0.53 10.61
C GLU A 70 -8.99 -0.72 10.97
N VAL A 71 -10.31 -0.62 10.90
CA VAL A 71 -11.20 -1.78 11.07
C VAL A 71 -11.17 -2.67 9.83
N ILE A 72 -11.34 -3.99 10.03
CA ILE A 72 -11.37 -4.97 8.94
C ILE A 72 -12.63 -5.85 9.09
N PRO A 73 -13.52 -5.91 8.08
CA PRO A 73 -13.57 -5.02 6.92
C PRO A 73 -13.91 -3.58 7.33
N GLY A 74 -13.54 -2.62 6.50
CA GLY A 74 -13.72 -1.19 6.75
C GLY A 74 -13.54 -0.32 5.50
N PRO A 75 -13.66 1.01 5.66
CA PRO A 75 -13.55 1.96 4.55
C PRO A 75 -12.28 1.77 3.70
N LEU A 76 -11.13 1.47 4.34
CA LEU A 76 -9.90 1.21 3.63
C LEU A 76 -9.96 -0.06 2.75
N THR A 77 -10.51 -1.16 3.26
CA THR A 77 -10.64 -2.41 2.49
C THR A 77 -11.73 -2.35 1.41
N GLU A 78 -12.64 -1.37 1.48
CA GLU A 78 -13.63 -1.11 0.40
C GLU A 78 -13.04 -0.24 -0.72
N ARG A 79 -12.05 0.60 -0.40
CA ARG A 79 -11.35 1.47 -1.34
C ARG A 79 -10.37 0.70 -2.24
N LEU A 80 -9.63 -0.25 -1.66
CA LEU A 80 -8.59 -1.05 -2.32
C LEU A 80 -9.18 -2.22 -3.11
#